data_AF-A0A349HS81-F1
#
_entry.id   AF-A0A349HS81-F1
#
_cell.length_a   1.000
_cell.length_b   1.000
_cell.length_c   1.000
_cell.angle_alpha   90.00
_cell.angle_beta   90.00
_cell.angle_gamma   90.00
#
_symmetry.space_group_name_H-M   'P 1'
#
loop_
_entity.id
_entity.type
_entity.pdbx_description
1 polymer ?
#
loop_
_entity_poly.entity_id
_entity_poly.type
_entity_poly.pdbx_seq_one_letter_code
_entity_poly.pdbx_strand_id
1 'polypeptide(L)'
;MKLKANMFLSCIINIAAVIIILTIAGCQRSNDKPPKMEGPEPEPHKGVFISQNAVFTFDGSNKTVFVEFDDEYMEALNNPPNNTYYSYVFTWYDFGEYRYDGATNLKLYHEESGARLDFMLQENTRVDRITISHIVPGDDNIVFIKE
;
A
#
# COMPACT_ATOMS: atom_id res chain seq x y z
N MET A 1 -49.75 -6.50 -34.00
CA MET A 1 -49.07 -6.82 -32.72
C MET A 1 -47.64 -7.36 -32.88
N LYS A 2 -47.35 -8.26 -33.83
CA LYS A 2 -46.01 -8.87 -34.03
C LYS A 2 -44.88 -7.87 -34.35
N LEU A 3 -45.15 -6.79 -35.11
CA LEU A 3 -44.12 -5.80 -35.48
C LEU A 3 -43.53 -5.05 -34.28
N LYS A 4 -44.38 -4.69 -33.30
CA LYS A 4 -43.94 -3.98 -32.09
C LYS A 4 -43.06 -4.86 -31.21
N ALA A 5 -43.41 -6.14 -31.04
CA ALA A 5 -42.63 -7.09 -30.25
C ALA A 5 -41.21 -7.30 -30.81
N ASN A 6 -41.07 -7.40 -32.14
CA ASN A 6 -39.76 -7.55 -32.79
C ASN A 6 -38.90 -6.28 -32.65
N MET A 7 -39.52 -5.10 -32.66
CA MET A 7 -38.83 -3.83 -32.47
C MET A 7 -38.36 -3.64 -31.02
N PHE A 8 -39.18 -4.03 -30.04
CA PHE A 8 -38.79 -4.05 -28.62
C PHE A 8 -37.67 -5.06 -28.34
N LEU A 9 -37.73 -6.25 -28.93
CA LEU A 9 -36.70 -7.28 -28.77
C LEU A 9 -35.36 -6.82 -29.38
N SER A 10 -35.39 -6.17 -30.55
CA SER A 10 -34.19 -5.60 -31.17
C SER A 10 -33.57 -4.48 -30.32
N CYS A 11 -34.38 -3.60 -29.72
CA CYS A 11 -33.86 -2.57 -28.81
C CYS A 11 -33.18 -3.16 -27.57
N ILE A 12 -33.77 -4.21 -26.96
CA ILE A 12 -33.19 -4.87 -25.78
C ILE A 12 -31.84 -5.53 -26.12
N ILE A 13 -31.74 -6.18 -27.29
CA ILE A 13 -30.49 -6.81 -27.74
C ILE A 13 -29.39 -5.76 -27.95
N ASN A 14 -29.72 -4.62 -28.56
CA ASN A 14 -28.75 -3.54 -28.77
C ASN A 14 -28.28 -2.90 -27.45
N ILE A 15 -29.19 -2.69 -26.48
CA ILE A 15 -28.83 -2.16 -25.16
C ILE A 15 -27.94 -3.15 -24.41
N ALA A 16 -28.27 -4.44 -24.42
CA ALA A 16 -27.45 -5.48 -23.79
C ALA A 16 -26.05 -5.56 -24.42
N ALA A 17 -25.94 -5.44 -25.75
CA ALA A 17 -24.66 -5.42 -26.44
C ALA A 17 -23.79 -4.21 -26.05
N VAL A 18 -24.39 -3.02 -25.94
CA VAL A 18 -23.67 -1.81 -25.52
C VAL A 18 -23.17 -1.94 -24.07
N ILE A 19 -23.99 -2.47 -23.16
CA ILE A 19 -23.59 -2.70 -21.76
C ILE A 19 -22.44 -3.71 -21.67
N ILE A 20 -22.49 -4.80 -22.44
CA ILE A 20 -21.41 -5.81 -22.48
C ILE A 20 -20.11 -5.21 -23.05
N ILE A 21 -20.18 -4.38 -24.08
CA ILE A 21 -18.98 -3.71 -24.63
C ILE A 21 -18.37 -2.75 -23.60
N LEU A 22 -19.21 -2.02 -22.85
CA LEU A 22 -18.75 -1.10 -21.81
C LEU A 22 -18.10 -1.82 -20.61
N THR A 23 -18.55 -3.02 -20.25
CA THR A 23 -17.94 -3.78 -19.14
C THR A 23 -16.58 -4.39 -19.49
N ILE A 24 -16.28 -4.64 -20.77
CA ILE A 24 -14.99 -5.19 -21.21
C ILE A 24 -13.92 -4.09 -21.27
N ALA A 25 -14.30 -2.86 -21.63
CA ALA A 25 -13.38 -1.72 -21.70
C ALA A 25 -12.94 -1.19 -20.32
N GLY A 26 -13.66 -1.53 -19.24
CA GLY A 26 -13.39 -1.04 -17.88
C GLY A 26 -12.32 -1.80 -17.09
N CYS A 27 -11.76 -2.88 -17.63
CA CYS A 27 -10.76 -3.72 -16.94
C CYS A 27 -9.38 -3.66 -17.61
N GLN A 28 -8.88 -2.47 -17.95
CA GLN A 28 -7.45 -2.32 -18.21
C GLN A 28 -6.75 -2.07 -16.87
N ARG A 29 -6.30 -3.14 -16.22
CA ARG A 29 -5.35 -3.05 -15.12
C ARG A 29 -4.10 -2.38 -15.68
N SER A 30 -3.79 -1.17 -15.20
CA SER A 30 -2.63 -0.41 -15.67
C SER A 30 -1.38 -1.29 -15.61
N ASN A 31 -0.52 -1.22 -16.63
CA ASN A 31 0.74 -1.96 -16.71
C ASN A 31 1.92 -1.06 -16.27
N ASP A 32 1.64 -0.09 -15.38
CA ASP A 32 2.64 0.78 -14.78
C ASP A 32 3.56 -0.07 -13.91
N LYS A 33 4.59 -0.62 -14.53
CA LYS A 33 5.68 -1.28 -13.83
C LYS A 33 6.49 -0.21 -13.10
N PRO A 34 7.07 -0.54 -11.94
CA PRO A 34 8.05 0.35 -11.33
C PRO A 34 9.13 0.75 -12.35
N PRO A 35 9.63 1.99 -12.30
CA PRO A 35 10.77 2.39 -13.12
C PRO A 35 11.96 1.45 -12.86
N LYS A 36 12.91 1.37 -13.80
CA LYS A 36 14.17 0.68 -13.50
C LYS A 36 15.04 1.65 -12.71
N MET A 37 15.50 1.24 -11.51
CA MET A 37 16.46 2.02 -10.74
C MET A 37 17.87 1.72 -11.21
N GLU A 38 18.69 2.77 -11.27
CA GLU A 38 20.12 2.66 -11.50
C GLU A 38 20.84 2.40 -10.18
N GLY A 39 21.93 1.64 -10.22
CA GLY A 39 22.78 1.36 -9.06
C GLY A 39 22.50 0.03 -8.36
N PRO A 40 23.39 -0.36 -7.42
CA PRO A 40 23.27 -1.61 -6.68
C PRO A 40 22.02 -1.61 -5.80
N GLU A 41 21.49 -2.80 -5.52
CA GLU A 41 20.46 -3.00 -4.50
C GLU A 41 20.96 -2.45 -3.15
N PRO A 42 20.16 -1.66 -2.43
CA PRO A 42 20.59 -1.14 -1.16
C PRO A 42 20.62 -2.24 -0.09
N GLU A 43 21.45 -2.07 0.92
CA GLU A 43 21.46 -3.00 2.06
C GLU A 43 20.10 -3.03 2.77
N PRO A 44 19.65 -4.21 3.24
CA PRO A 44 18.41 -4.35 4.00
C PRO A 44 18.26 -3.31 5.11
N HIS A 45 17.04 -2.80 5.30
CA HIS A 45 16.75 -1.95 6.46
C HIS A 45 17.02 -2.74 7.74
N LYS A 46 17.83 -2.16 8.62
CA LYS A 46 18.25 -2.76 9.89
C LYS A 46 18.43 -1.68 10.95
N GLY A 47 17.97 -1.95 12.16
CA GLY A 47 18.09 -1.09 13.33
C GLY A 47 16.73 -0.60 13.83
N VAL A 48 16.80 0.25 14.85
CA VAL A 48 15.64 0.87 15.50
C VAL A 48 15.37 2.22 14.84
N PHE A 49 14.15 2.42 14.38
CA PHE A 49 13.69 3.63 13.71
C PHE A 49 12.59 4.25 14.58
N ILE A 50 12.83 5.46 15.08
CA ILE A 50 11.99 6.12 16.07
C ILE A 50 11.32 7.33 15.41
N SER A 51 10.02 7.45 15.60
CA SER A 51 9.22 8.65 15.31
C SER A 51 8.59 9.17 16.60
N GLN A 52 7.80 10.25 16.51
CA GLN A 52 7.09 10.80 17.65
C GLN A 52 6.09 9.80 18.26
N ASN A 53 5.47 8.95 17.44
CA ASN A 53 4.33 8.13 17.85
C ASN A 53 4.52 6.62 17.65
N ALA A 54 5.65 6.21 17.08
CA ALA A 54 5.90 4.82 16.72
C ALA A 54 7.38 4.48 16.67
N VAL A 55 7.72 3.22 16.97
CA VAL A 55 9.05 2.63 16.84
C VAL A 55 8.97 1.41 15.95
N PHE A 56 9.83 1.36 14.93
CA PHE A 56 10.01 0.21 14.05
C PHE A 56 11.41 -0.36 14.20
N THR A 57 11.50 -1.63 14.59
CA THR A 57 12.79 -2.33 14.71
C THR A 57 12.93 -3.37 13.62
N PHE A 58 13.81 -3.09 12.66
CA PHE A 58 14.12 -3.99 11.55
C PHE A 58 15.33 -4.87 11.90
N ASP A 59 15.21 -6.17 11.69
CA ASP A 59 16.27 -7.15 11.97
C ASP A 59 17.31 -7.28 10.83
N GLY A 60 17.05 -6.69 9.66
CA GLY A 60 17.88 -6.81 8.46
C GLY A 60 17.55 -8.02 7.58
N SER A 61 16.48 -8.76 7.85
CA SER A 61 16.08 -9.95 7.09
C SER A 61 15.29 -9.68 5.82
N ASN A 62 14.85 -8.43 5.59
CA ASN A 62 13.86 -8.06 4.57
C ASN A 62 12.51 -8.78 4.69
N LYS A 63 12.18 -9.28 5.88
CA LYS A 63 10.93 -10.01 6.11
C LYS A 63 10.12 -9.43 7.25
N THR A 64 10.76 -9.18 8.39
CA THR A 64 10.08 -8.88 9.65
C THR A 64 10.52 -7.56 10.26
N VAL A 65 9.55 -6.89 10.90
CA VAL A 65 9.74 -5.66 11.66
C VAL A 65 8.96 -5.79 12.96
N PHE A 66 9.60 -5.45 14.09
CA PHE A 66 8.90 -5.31 15.36
C PHE A 66 8.33 -3.91 15.45
N VAL A 67 7.07 -3.80 15.89
CA VAL A 67 6.28 -2.58 15.81
C VAL A 67 5.75 -2.21 17.18
N GLU A 68 6.00 -0.96 17.56
CA GLU A 68 5.48 -0.34 18.77
C GLU A 68 4.82 0.98 18.39
N PHE A 69 3.58 1.17 18.82
CA PHE A 69 2.78 2.37 18.63
C PHE A 69 2.40 2.96 19.99
N ASP A 70 2.37 4.29 20.11
CA ASP A 70 1.77 4.95 21.26
C ASP A 70 0.23 4.89 21.24
N ASP A 71 -0.39 5.34 22.32
CA ASP A 71 -1.84 5.25 22.49
C ASP A 71 -2.62 6.08 21.45
N GLU A 72 -2.10 7.25 21.07
CA GLU A 72 -2.74 8.14 20.09
C GLU A 72 -2.74 7.52 18.68
N TYR A 73 -1.60 6.95 18.29
CA TYR A 73 -1.44 6.30 16.99
C TYR A 73 -2.19 4.97 16.91
N MET A 74 -2.26 4.25 18.03
CA MET A 74 -3.11 3.08 18.17
C MET A 74 -4.57 3.42 17.91
N GLU A 75 -5.09 4.50 18.50
CA GLU A 75 -6.46 4.96 18.25
C GLU A 75 -6.67 5.33 16.78
N ALA A 76 -5.74 6.10 16.19
CA ALA A 76 -5.80 6.50 14.79
C ALA A 76 -5.77 5.30 13.82
N LEU A 77 -5.10 4.21 14.20
CA LEU A 77 -4.99 2.97 13.42
C LEU A 77 -6.12 1.95 13.68
N ASN A 78 -7.15 2.30 14.47
CA ASN A 78 -8.19 1.38 14.93
C ASN A 78 -7.65 0.19 15.73
N ASN A 79 -6.67 0.44 16.61
CA ASN A 79 -6.10 -0.50 17.57
C ASN A 79 -5.58 -1.81 16.95
N PRO A 80 -4.59 -1.75 16.04
CA PRO A 80 -3.96 -2.95 15.50
C PRO A 80 -3.15 -3.68 16.59
N PRO A 81 -2.71 -4.93 16.34
CA PRO A 81 -1.70 -5.58 17.19
C PRO A 81 -0.49 -4.67 17.43
N ASN A 82 0.00 -4.61 18.66
CA ASN A 82 1.07 -3.72 19.06
C ASN A 82 2.11 -4.49 19.89
N ASN A 83 3.34 -3.99 19.96
CA ASN A 83 4.48 -4.65 20.61
C ASN A 83 4.69 -6.07 20.08
N THR A 84 4.63 -6.23 18.76
CA THR A 84 4.68 -7.53 18.08
C THR A 84 5.36 -7.43 16.72
N TYR A 85 5.64 -8.59 16.12
CA TYR A 85 6.24 -8.70 14.80
C TYR A 85 5.20 -8.64 13.69
N TYR A 86 5.52 -7.86 12.67
CA TYR A 86 4.83 -7.83 11.40
C TYR A 86 5.76 -8.36 10.31
N SER A 87 5.20 -9.01 9.31
CA SER A 87 5.85 -9.09 8.01
C SER A 87 5.76 -7.72 7.33
N TYR A 88 6.78 -7.32 6.58
CA TYR A 88 6.75 -6.05 5.87
C TYR A 88 7.19 -6.19 4.41
N VAL A 89 6.72 -5.27 3.59
CA VAL A 89 7.13 -5.17 2.19
C VAL A 89 7.08 -3.72 1.73
N PHE A 90 8.09 -3.33 0.95
CA PHE A 90 8.11 -2.07 0.22
C PHE A 90 7.54 -2.30 -1.17
N THR A 91 6.64 -1.43 -1.63
CA THR A 91 5.99 -1.60 -2.94
C THR A 91 6.00 -0.32 -3.77
N TRP A 92 5.94 -0.51 -5.10
CA TRP A 92 5.60 0.55 -6.05
C TRP A 92 4.08 0.52 -6.27
N TYR A 93 3.39 1.41 -5.57
CA TYR A 93 1.93 1.42 -5.41
C TYR A 93 1.42 0.01 -5.10
N ASP A 94 0.33 -0.42 -5.75
CA ASP A 94 -0.20 -1.78 -5.67
C ASP A 94 0.34 -2.71 -6.77
N PHE A 95 1.37 -2.29 -7.51
CA PHE A 95 1.90 -3.05 -8.65
C PHE A 95 2.85 -4.17 -8.24
N GLY A 96 3.48 -4.08 -7.08
CA GLY A 96 4.31 -5.16 -6.52
C GLY A 96 5.47 -4.68 -5.67
N GLU A 97 6.25 -5.66 -5.18
CA GLU A 97 7.43 -5.42 -4.36
C GLU A 97 8.47 -4.58 -5.09
N TYR A 98 9.13 -3.70 -4.35
CA TYR A 98 10.12 -2.80 -4.89
C TYR A 98 11.17 -2.42 -3.85
N ARG A 99 12.31 -1.95 -4.33
CA ARG A 99 13.42 -1.50 -3.48
C ARG A 99 12.95 -0.34 -2.62
N TYR A 100 13.31 -0.32 -1.34
CA TYR A 100 12.82 0.71 -0.42
C TYR A 100 13.22 2.13 -0.86
N ASP A 101 14.40 2.27 -1.48
CA ASP A 101 14.95 3.55 -1.95
C ASP A 101 14.25 4.13 -3.19
N GLY A 102 13.26 3.41 -3.73
CA GLY A 102 12.34 3.92 -4.75
C GLY A 102 10.88 3.55 -4.53
N ALA A 103 10.53 2.94 -3.39
CA ALA A 103 9.17 2.52 -3.09
C ALA A 103 8.26 3.71 -2.78
N THR A 104 6.96 3.54 -3.02
CA THR A 104 5.93 4.53 -2.68
C THR A 104 5.11 4.13 -1.46
N ASN A 105 5.18 2.86 -1.05
CA ASN A 105 4.42 2.35 0.08
C ASN A 105 5.29 1.42 0.93
N LEU A 106 5.05 1.45 2.24
CA LEU A 106 5.47 0.43 3.19
C LEU A 106 4.21 -0.26 3.71
N LYS A 107 4.10 -1.57 3.51
CA LYS A 107 2.96 -2.36 3.96
C LYS A 107 3.40 -3.31 5.06
N LEU A 108 2.64 -3.34 6.15
CA LEU A 108 2.85 -4.25 7.28
C LEU A 108 1.69 -5.24 7.38
N TYR A 109 1.99 -6.51 7.60
CA TYR A 109 1.01 -7.57 7.77
C TYR A 109 1.30 -8.42 9.02
N HIS A 110 0.32 -8.44 9.94
CA HIS A 110 0.36 -9.30 11.13
C HIS A 110 -0.34 -10.62 10.82
N GLU A 111 0.42 -11.71 10.74
CA GLU A 111 -0.10 -13.00 10.28
C GLU A 111 -1.20 -13.56 11.19
N GLU A 112 -1.05 -13.44 12.51
CA GLU A 112 -1.96 -14.07 13.48
C GLU A 112 -3.36 -13.44 13.49
N SER A 113 -3.45 -12.13 13.29
CA SER A 113 -4.71 -11.39 13.32
C SER A 113 -5.24 -11.04 11.93
N GLY A 114 -4.41 -11.16 10.90
CA GLY A 114 -4.72 -10.69 9.54
C GLY A 114 -4.71 -9.17 9.39
N ALA A 115 -4.28 -8.40 10.41
CA ALA A 115 -4.23 -6.95 10.36
C ALA A 115 -3.26 -6.46 9.27
N ARG A 116 -3.67 -5.42 8.54
CA ARG A 116 -2.92 -4.82 7.43
C ARG A 116 -2.81 -3.32 7.65
N LEU A 117 -1.58 -2.83 7.62
CA LEU A 117 -1.27 -1.41 7.69
C LEU A 117 -0.58 -1.02 6.39
N ASP A 118 -1.03 0.04 5.74
CA ASP A 118 -0.47 0.54 4.47
C ASP A 118 -0.11 2.01 4.66
N PHE A 119 1.18 2.30 4.57
CA PHE A 119 1.74 3.62 4.76
C PHE A 119 2.28 4.14 3.43
N MET A 120 1.80 5.30 2.99
CA MET A 120 2.37 5.98 1.82
C MET A 120 3.68 6.65 2.21
N LEU A 121 4.73 6.44 1.42
CA LEU A 121 6.02 7.08 1.57
C LEU A 121 5.99 8.45 0.88
N GLN A 122 6.47 9.47 1.57
CA GLN A 122 6.43 10.87 1.08
C GLN A 122 7.75 11.30 0.43
N GLU A 123 8.82 10.58 0.72
CA GLU A 123 10.15 10.74 0.14
C GLU A 123 10.75 9.34 -0.08
N ASN A 124 11.79 9.25 -0.91
CA ASN A 124 12.53 8.00 -1.03
C ASN A 124 13.08 7.58 0.34
N THR A 125 12.80 6.34 0.73
CA THR A 125 13.31 5.79 1.99
C THR A 125 14.83 5.69 1.93
N ARG A 126 15.50 6.03 3.03
CA ARG A 126 16.95 5.98 3.17
C ARG A 126 17.31 5.03 4.29
N VAL A 127 18.56 4.53 4.26
CA VAL A 127 19.11 3.61 5.26
C VAL A 127 18.98 4.10 6.72
N ASP A 128 18.82 5.40 6.91
CA ASP A 128 18.73 6.10 8.20
C ASP A 128 17.39 6.82 8.43
N ARG A 129 16.47 6.82 7.45
CA ARG A 129 15.24 7.63 7.51
C ARG A 129 14.09 7.05 6.70
N ILE A 130 12.90 7.01 7.30
CA ILE A 130 11.62 6.66 6.64
C ILE A 130 10.65 7.82 6.87
N THR A 131 9.99 8.31 5.82
CA THR A 131 8.98 9.37 5.93
C THR A 131 7.66 8.85 5.39
N ILE A 132 6.66 8.70 6.26
CA ILE A 132 5.32 8.23 5.90
C ILE A 132 4.31 9.38 5.97
N SER A 133 3.27 9.30 5.14
CA SER A 133 2.10 10.17 5.26
C SER A 133 1.44 9.95 6.62
N HIS A 134 0.94 11.03 7.22
CA HIS A 134 0.06 10.92 8.36
C HIS A 134 -1.18 10.07 8.01
N ILE A 135 -1.67 9.26 8.94
CA ILE A 135 -2.85 8.40 8.71
C ILE A 135 -4.14 9.24 8.67
N VAL A 136 -4.15 10.39 9.35
CA VAL A 136 -5.31 11.29 9.43
C VAL A 136 -5.07 12.54 8.57
N PRO A 137 -6.01 12.98 7.72
CA PRO A 137 -5.87 14.24 6.97
C PRO A 137 -5.82 15.44 7.92
N GLY A 138 -4.72 16.22 7.89
CA GLY A 138 -4.67 17.49 8.64
C GLY A 138 -3.30 17.90 9.20
N ASP A 139 -2.32 17.01 9.26
CA ASP A 139 -1.01 17.27 9.88
C ASP A 139 0.18 16.77 9.03
N ASP A 140 1.37 17.23 9.44
CA ASP A 140 2.67 16.97 8.84
C ASP A 140 3.03 15.47 8.74
N ASN A 141 3.96 15.15 7.84
CA ASN A 141 4.46 13.78 7.63
C ASN A 141 5.13 13.21 8.89
N ILE A 142 4.95 11.91 9.14
CA ILE A 142 5.63 11.21 10.25
C ILE A 142 7.02 10.80 9.77
N VAL A 143 8.04 11.25 10.50
CA VAL A 143 9.44 10.98 10.18
C VAL A 143 10.00 10.01 11.21
N PHE A 144 10.50 8.88 10.72
CA PHE A 144 11.27 7.92 11.50
C PHE A 144 12.75 8.13 11.24
N ILE A 145 13.53 8.27 12.30
CA ILE A 145 14.98 8.42 12.27
C ILE A 145 15.61 7.19 12.93
N LYS A 146 16.65 6.65 12.30
CA LYS A 146 17.42 5.55 12.87
C LYS A 146 18.23 6.02 14.08
N GLU A 147 18.18 5.25 15.17
CA GLU A 147 19.02 5.44 16.36
C GLU A 147 20.51 5.20 16.10
#